data_AF-A0A7W6WBC7-F1
#
_entry.id   AF-A0A7W6WBC7-F1
#
_cell.length_a   1.000
_cell.length_b   1.000
_cell.length_c   1.000
_cell.angle_alpha   90.00
_cell.angle_beta   90.00
_cell.angle_gamma   90.00
#
_symmetry.space_group_name_H-M   'P 1'
#
loop_
_entity.id
_entity.type
_entity.pdbx_description
1 polymer ?
#
loop_
_entity_poly.entity_id
_entity_poly.type
_entity_poly.pdbx_seq_one_letter_code
_entity_poly.pdbx_strand_id
1 'polypeptide(L)'
;MTPNQTLPDRVWIHPHSYLWHAEPLPEARTYIADDVLAELLDAADNVLEDFMDVMGDPEALSMSLDMAKRGQPCIDGEAEGVMTAARRHPDLFSTSPRMAVGEAMDLTVQSLQAYGPAHDHWCVAWSGGKDSTAALSLLVSLLESGTLDRPRSLTVFYADTRMELPPLAIAAQGIMARLRARGIDVQVVRAPLDRRFLVYMLGRGVPPPNNNTLRWCTRQIKVDPMAAAIAERLAGLDGSVLMITGVRQGESAIRDRRIEMSCSRDGAECGQGWYQQVLPHARGIRGRVATLAPLLHWRVCLVWDWLRIYAPMPEYGGWETAALADAYGGDEAEEINARTGCVGCPLAQRDTALDAILAQPQWAYLKPLKGLRPLWRWLREPRQRLRKPGAERLKSGALAKNPQRMGPLTLEARRAALDMVLDIQGDVNTLARPRGRPEIDILNTEETARIRALIDAGTWPNGWAGDEPRADTWMDTVYQDGTVQPLLEGMGS
;
A
#
# COMPACT_ATOMS: atom_id res chain seq x y z
N MET A 1 -52.14 6.22 -19.08
CA MET A 1 -52.48 6.22 -20.53
C MET A 1 -51.70 7.35 -21.17
N THR A 2 -50.92 7.01 -22.20
CA THR A 2 -50.04 7.91 -22.96
C THR A 2 -50.83 8.99 -23.71
N PRO A 3 -50.20 10.14 -23.97
CA PRO A 3 -50.43 10.89 -25.19
C PRO A 3 -49.15 10.87 -26.04
N ASN A 4 -49.31 10.58 -27.32
CA ASN A 4 -48.29 10.85 -28.31
C ASN A 4 -48.94 11.65 -29.42
N GLN A 5 -48.48 12.88 -29.64
CA GLN A 5 -48.39 13.43 -30.97
C GLN A 5 -47.44 14.63 -31.03
N THR A 6 -46.63 14.58 -32.10
CA THR A 6 -46.07 15.66 -32.92
C THR A 6 -44.96 16.55 -32.36
N LEU A 7 -43.89 16.68 -33.15
CA LEU A 7 -43.31 17.96 -33.59
C LEU A 7 -42.40 17.76 -34.83
N PRO A 8 -42.43 18.67 -35.83
CA PRO A 8 -41.50 18.73 -36.95
C PRO A 8 -40.52 19.94 -36.89
N ASP A 9 -39.51 19.84 -37.78
CA ASP A 9 -38.74 20.87 -38.48
C ASP A 9 -37.68 21.78 -37.81
N ARG A 10 -36.65 21.98 -38.64
CA ARG A 10 -35.32 22.55 -38.43
C ARG A 10 -35.33 24.08 -38.26
N VAL A 11 -34.38 24.56 -37.45
CA VAL A 11 -33.86 25.95 -37.51
C VAL A 11 -32.33 25.90 -37.53
N TRP A 12 -31.74 26.60 -38.50
CA TRP A 12 -30.31 26.88 -38.62
C TRP A 12 -29.97 28.21 -37.92
N ILE A 13 -28.93 28.23 -37.07
CA ILE A 13 -28.26 29.47 -36.63
C ILE A 13 -26.74 29.22 -36.52
N HIS A 14 -25.95 30.13 -37.11
CA HIS A 14 -24.48 30.21 -37.12
C HIS A 14 -23.85 30.37 -35.72
N PRO A 15 -22.63 29.87 -35.46
CA PRO A 15 -21.86 30.26 -34.28
C PRO A 15 -20.97 31.49 -34.57
N HIS A 16 -21.22 32.57 -33.83
CA HIS A 16 -20.38 33.75 -33.73
C HIS A 16 -19.11 33.45 -32.93
N SER A 17 -18.01 33.99 -33.43
CA SER A 17 -16.69 34.13 -32.81
C SER A 17 -16.72 34.97 -31.53
N TYR A 18 -16.21 34.42 -30.43
CA TYR A 18 -15.67 35.20 -29.30
C TYR A 18 -14.35 34.58 -28.83
N LEU A 19 -13.28 35.29 -29.15
CA LEU A 19 -11.93 35.12 -28.63
C LEU A 19 -11.93 35.45 -27.12
N TRP A 20 -11.62 34.47 -26.27
CA TRP A 20 -11.18 34.72 -24.90
C TRP A 20 -9.68 34.45 -24.82
N HIS A 21 -8.91 35.54 -24.80
CA HIS A 21 -7.54 35.53 -24.30
C HIS A 21 -7.60 35.27 -22.79
N ALA A 22 -7.17 34.08 -22.36
CA ALA A 22 -6.87 33.80 -20.96
C ALA A 22 -5.37 34.04 -20.74
N GLU A 23 -5.04 35.17 -20.12
CA GLU A 23 -3.71 35.38 -19.54
C GLU A 23 -3.50 34.40 -18.37
N PRO A 24 -2.29 33.81 -18.21
CA PRO A 24 -2.02 32.90 -17.11
C PRO A 24 -1.86 33.70 -15.81
N LEU A 25 -2.68 33.35 -14.81
CA LEU A 25 -2.53 33.86 -13.44
C LEU A 25 -1.16 33.43 -12.85
N PRO A 26 -0.48 34.27 -12.05
CA PRO A 26 0.82 33.95 -11.51
C PRO A 26 0.67 32.91 -10.39
N GLU A 27 1.27 31.73 -10.57
CA GLU A 27 1.34 30.71 -9.51
C GLU A 27 2.25 31.20 -8.37
N ALA A 28 1.60 31.65 -7.29
CA ALA A 28 2.23 31.92 -6.03
C ALA A 28 2.74 30.62 -5.39
N ARG A 29 4.03 30.63 -5.06
CA ARG A 29 4.72 29.63 -4.26
C ARG A 29 4.04 29.45 -2.91
N THR A 30 3.86 28.21 -2.47
CA THR A 30 4.06 27.82 -1.07
C THR A 30 4.58 26.39 -1.00
N TYR A 31 5.84 26.28 -0.62
CA TYR A 31 6.48 25.08 -0.10
C TYR A 31 6.26 25.05 1.43
N ILE A 32 6.23 23.84 1.99
CA ILE A 32 6.31 23.49 3.43
C ILE A 32 4.96 23.56 4.19
N ALA A 33 4.24 22.44 4.22
CA ALA A 33 3.48 21.91 5.37
C ALA A 33 2.57 20.74 4.92
N ASP A 34 3.12 19.54 4.72
CA ASP A 34 2.32 18.33 4.42
C ASP A 34 2.86 17.07 5.13
N ASP A 35 3.68 17.23 6.18
CA ASP A 35 4.42 16.10 6.76
C ASP A 35 3.55 15.18 7.64
N VAL A 36 2.42 15.60 8.20
CA VAL A 36 1.73 14.78 9.23
C VAL A 36 0.78 13.71 8.67
N LEU A 37 0.09 13.96 7.54
CA LEU A 37 -0.78 12.96 6.90
C LEU A 37 0.04 11.90 6.15
N ALA A 38 1.16 12.32 5.55
CA ALA A 38 2.16 11.42 5.01
C ALA A 38 2.80 10.60 6.15
N GLU A 39 3.12 11.19 7.30
CA GLU A 39 3.66 10.48 8.45
C GLU A 39 2.71 9.42 9.03
N LEU A 40 1.39 9.62 8.99
CA LEU A 40 0.40 8.68 9.52
C LEU A 40 0.12 7.49 8.61
N LEU A 41 0.34 7.65 7.31
CA LEU A 41 0.28 6.55 6.34
C LEU A 41 1.66 5.94 6.05
N ASP A 42 2.76 6.67 6.27
CA ASP A 42 4.15 6.17 6.21
C ASP A 42 4.58 5.49 7.52
N ALA A 43 3.87 5.75 8.64
CA ALA A 43 3.91 4.96 9.88
C ALA A 43 3.57 3.48 9.66
N ALA A 44 2.83 3.17 8.60
CA ALA A 44 2.52 1.81 8.22
C ALA A 44 3.70 1.09 7.53
N ASP A 45 4.76 1.77 7.06
CA ASP A 45 5.54 1.24 5.94
C ASP A 45 7.09 1.34 6.02
N ASN A 46 7.74 1.80 7.10
CA ASN A 46 9.22 1.96 7.10
C ASN A 46 9.96 1.47 8.38
N VAL A 47 10.83 0.45 8.23
CA VAL A 47 11.95 0.11 9.14
C VAL A 47 13.15 -0.49 8.41
N LEU A 48 14.32 0.12 8.59
CA LEU A 48 15.62 -0.55 8.70
C LEU A 48 16.57 0.43 9.40
N GLU A 49 16.90 0.17 10.67
CA GLU A 49 18.21 0.45 11.30
C GLU A 49 18.23 -0.09 12.74
N ASP A 50 19.32 -0.79 13.04
CA ASP A 50 19.87 -1.23 14.32
C ASP A 50 19.24 -2.43 15.07
N PHE A 51 19.82 -3.60 14.77
CA PHE A 51 19.76 -4.80 15.59
C PHE A 51 21.18 -5.38 15.72
N MET A 52 21.92 -4.96 16.74
CA MET A 52 23.09 -5.66 17.29
C MET A 52 23.37 -5.07 18.68
N ASP A 53 22.80 -5.63 19.76
CA ASP A 53 23.58 -6.11 20.91
C ASP A 53 22.74 -6.75 22.06
N VAL A 54 23.34 -7.78 22.67
CA VAL A 54 23.08 -8.42 23.98
C VAL A 54 21.93 -9.45 24.14
N MET A 55 22.37 -10.71 24.21
CA MET A 55 21.69 -11.87 24.83
C MET A 55 22.02 -11.97 26.34
N GLY A 56 21.10 -12.51 27.15
CA GLY A 56 21.34 -12.91 28.56
C GLY A 56 20.16 -13.68 29.19
N ASP A 57 20.47 -14.68 30.01
CA ASP A 57 19.76 -15.93 30.41
C ASP A 57 18.68 -15.84 31.56
N PRO A 58 17.80 -16.87 31.79
CA PRO A 58 16.50 -16.87 32.53
C PRO A 58 16.43 -17.74 33.82
N GLU A 59 15.27 -17.81 34.53
CA GLU A 59 14.92 -18.90 35.49
C GLU A 59 13.39 -19.04 35.90
N ALA A 60 12.71 -20.10 35.40
CA ALA A 60 12.11 -21.32 36.07
C ALA A 60 10.72 -21.48 36.79
N LEU A 61 9.65 -22.02 36.12
CA LEU A 61 8.48 -22.91 36.58
C LEU A 61 7.52 -22.62 37.81
N SER A 62 6.21 -22.96 37.93
CA SER A 62 5.28 -23.99 37.33
C SER A 62 3.77 -23.93 37.79
N MET A 63 2.85 -24.45 36.92
CA MET A 63 1.60 -25.31 37.07
C MET A 63 0.40 -24.96 38.02
N SER A 64 -0.91 -25.24 37.80
CA SER A 64 -1.81 -25.78 36.71
C SER A 64 -3.30 -25.85 37.20
N LEU A 65 -4.32 -25.66 36.32
CA LEU A 65 -5.62 -26.41 36.13
C LEU A 65 -6.94 -25.66 35.81
N ASP A 66 -7.71 -26.27 34.88
CA ASP A 66 -9.19 -26.32 34.65
C ASP A 66 -9.95 -25.60 33.51
N MET A 67 -9.75 -26.16 32.31
CA MET A 67 -10.64 -26.47 31.18
C MET A 67 -12.18 -26.29 31.30
N ALA A 68 -12.65 -25.08 31.01
CA ALA A 68 -13.89 -24.84 30.24
C ALA A 68 -13.77 -23.61 29.31
N LYS A 69 -12.53 -23.29 28.89
CA LYS A 69 -12.10 -22.22 27.96
C LYS A 69 -11.53 -22.79 26.64
N ARG A 70 -12.13 -23.84 26.10
CA ARG A 70 -11.60 -24.56 24.93
C ARG A 70 -12.07 -23.92 23.62
N GLY A 71 -11.31 -22.94 23.15
CA GLY A 71 -11.12 -22.68 21.73
C GLY A 71 -9.62 -22.74 21.43
N GLN A 72 -9.13 -23.80 20.80
CA GLN A 72 -7.83 -23.77 20.12
C GLN A 72 -8.03 -22.99 18.82
N PRO A 73 -7.21 -21.97 18.50
CA PRO A 73 -5.88 -22.21 17.94
C PRO A 73 -4.76 -21.25 18.40
N CYS A 74 -3.54 -21.76 18.30
CA CYS A 74 -2.19 -21.15 18.30
C CYS A 74 -1.27 -22.37 18.48
N ILE A 75 -1.20 -23.25 17.48
CA ILE A 75 -0.36 -24.45 17.54
C ILE A 75 1.02 -24.06 17.01
N ASP A 76 2.02 -24.17 17.88
CA ASP A 76 3.42 -24.05 17.49
C ASP A 76 3.77 -25.20 16.51
N GLY A 77 4.36 -24.88 15.37
CA GLY A 77 4.84 -25.88 14.41
C GLY A 77 6.00 -26.69 14.98
N GLU A 78 5.71 -27.87 15.55
CA GLU A 78 6.73 -28.87 15.83
C GLU A 78 7.02 -29.68 14.55
N ALA A 79 8.17 -29.40 13.94
CA ALA A 79 8.74 -30.26 12.91
C ALA A 79 9.19 -31.58 13.53
N GLU A 80 8.56 -32.69 13.15
CA GLU A 80 9.01 -34.04 13.47
C GLU A 80 10.39 -34.32 12.83
N GLY A 81 11.40 -34.57 13.66
CA GLY A 81 12.75 -34.88 13.17
C GLY A 81 13.76 -35.27 14.25
N VAL A 82 13.69 -36.54 14.69
CA VAL A 82 14.76 -37.39 15.25
C VAL A 82 15.49 -36.93 16.55
N MET A 83 15.37 -37.80 17.55
CA MET A 83 15.87 -37.68 18.92
C MET A 83 17.37 -37.35 19.07
N THR A 84 17.68 -36.35 19.90
CA THR A 84 18.73 -36.47 20.93
C THR A 84 18.26 -35.81 22.23
N ALA A 85 18.42 -36.54 23.33
CA ALA A 85 17.85 -36.24 24.63
C ALA A 85 18.56 -35.06 25.32
N ALA A 86 17.86 -33.96 25.56
CA ALA A 86 18.21 -32.97 26.57
C ALA A 86 16.93 -32.38 27.18
N ARG A 87 16.69 -32.68 28.46
CA ARG A 87 15.56 -32.18 29.27
C ARG A 87 15.65 -30.67 29.40
N ARG A 88 14.65 -29.91 28.91
CA ARG A 88 14.54 -28.45 29.13
C ARG A 88 13.46 -28.14 30.17
N HIS A 89 13.84 -27.31 31.14
CA HIS A 89 12.99 -26.75 32.19
C HIS A 89 12.05 -25.65 31.63
N PRO A 90 10.76 -25.63 31.97
CA PRO A 90 9.84 -24.54 31.59
C PRO A 90 10.15 -23.18 32.22
N ASP A 91 10.05 -22.12 31.43
CA ASP A 91 10.39 -20.75 31.84
C ASP A 91 9.23 -20.06 32.62
N LEU A 92 9.51 -19.57 33.84
CA LEU A 92 8.52 -19.03 34.81
C LEU A 92 7.84 -17.74 34.34
N PHE A 93 8.48 -17.00 33.44
CA PHE A 93 8.03 -15.68 33.00
C PHE A 93 7.19 -15.69 31.72
N SER A 94 6.81 -16.87 31.23
CA SER A 94 5.94 -17.05 30.06
C SER A 94 4.44 -17.05 30.38
N THR A 95 4.05 -16.76 31.62
CA THR A 95 2.73 -17.05 32.19
C THR A 95 1.74 -15.87 32.19
N SER A 96 1.84 -14.93 31.25
CA SER A 96 0.64 -14.19 30.85
C SER A 96 -0.19 -15.10 29.96
N PRO A 97 -1.46 -15.42 30.29
CA PRO A 97 -2.30 -16.21 29.40
C PRO A 97 -2.26 -15.59 28.00
N ARG A 98 -1.85 -16.36 26.99
CA ARG A 98 -1.95 -15.90 25.60
C ARG A 98 -3.43 -15.56 25.36
N MET A 99 -3.71 -14.30 25.04
CA MET A 99 -5.07 -13.80 24.83
C MET A 99 -5.76 -14.63 23.76
N ALA A 100 -6.92 -15.21 24.10
CA ALA A 100 -7.71 -15.95 23.13
C ALA A 100 -8.38 -14.99 22.13
N VAL A 101 -8.76 -15.48 20.94
CA VAL A 101 -9.47 -14.67 19.93
C VAL A 101 -10.71 -14.00 20.52
N GLY A 102 -11.47 -14.71 21.36
CA GLY A 102 -12.64 -14.14 22.05
C GLY A 102 -12.28 -12.95 22.96
N GLU A 103 -11.23 -13.09 23.78
CA GLU A 103 -10.77 -12.00 24.66
C GLU A 103 -10.28 -10.79 23.83
N ALA A 104 -9.60 -11.04 22.70
CA ALA A 104 -9.19 -9.98 21.78
C ALA A 104 -10.38 -9.30 21.11
N MET A 105 -11.42 -10.05 20.74
CA MET A 105 -12.66 -9.50 20.21
C MET A 105 -13.39 -8.65 21.26
N ASP A 106 -13.42 -9.07 22.52
CA ASP A 106 -14.06 -8.30 23.59
C ASP A 106 -13.43 -6.92 23.79
N LEU A 107 -12.09 -6.85 23.80
CA LEU A 107 -11.38 -5.56 23.87
C LEU A 107 -11.64 -4.70 22.61
N THR A 108 -11.73 -5.35 21.44
CA THR A 108 -12.07 -4.68 20.18
C THR A 108 -13.46 -4.06 20.23
N VAL A 109 -14.44 -4.80 20.75
CA VAL A 109 -15.83 -4.35 20.95
C VAL A 109 -15.87 -3.19 21.94
N GLN A 110 -15.19 -3.31 23.08
CA GLN A 110 -15.12 -2.23 24.08
C GLN A 110 -14.58 -0.94 23.47
N SER A 111 -13.52 -1.03 22.67
CA SER A 111 -12.95 0.11 21.94
C SER A 111 -13.95 0.77 21.00
N LEU A 112 -14.60 -0.04 20.15
CA LEU A 112 -15.56 0.44 19.17
C LEU A 112 -16.82 1.02 19.83
N GLN A 113 -17.26 0.48 20.96
CA GLN A 113 -18.38 1.02 21.75
C GLN A 113 -18.02 2.31 22.49
N ALA A 114 -16.77 2.45 22.95
CA ALA A 114 -16.32 3.66 23.63
C ALA A 114 -16.24 4.86 22.69
N TYR A 115 -15.71 4.67 21.48
CA TYR A 115 -15.42 5.78 20.55
C TYR A 115 -16.43 5.90 19.40
N GLY A 116 -17.04 4.78 18.98
CA GLY A 116 -17.99 4.73 17.86
C GLY A 116 -19.18 5.68 17.97
N PRO A 117 -19.90 5.73 19.10
CA PRO A 117 -21.09 6.57 19.27
C PRO A 117 -20.85 8.09 19.15
N ALA A 118 -19.60 8.54 19.25
CA ALA A 118 -19.24 9.95 19.05
C ALA A 118 -19.23 10.37 17.57
N HIS A 119 -19.43 9.43 16.64
CA HIS A 119 -19.33 9.64 15.20
C HIS A 119 -20.48 8.97 14.45
N ASP A 120 -21.30 9.76 13.76
CA ASP A 120 -22.40 9.26 12.93
C ASP A 120 -21.91 8.47 11.70
N HIS A 121 -20.72 8.81 11.20
CA HIS A 121 -20.19 8.32 9.94
C HIS A 121 -18.89 7.57 10.17
N TRP A 122 -18.82 6.31 9.75
CA TRP A 122 -17.61 5.49 9.87
C TRP A 122 -17.02 5.24 8.49
N CYS A 123 -15.69 5.24 8.43
CA CYS A 123 -14.94 4.94 7.23
C CYS A 123 -13.90 3.86 7.54
N VAL A 124 -13.57 3.01 6.57
CA VAL A 124 -12.53 1.97 6.72
C VAL A 124 -11.47 2.15 5.65
N ALA A 125 -10.22 2.33 6.06
CA ALA A 125 -9.08 2.29 5.15
C ALA A 125 -8.63 0.83 4.97
N TRP A 126 -8.85 0.28 3.78
CA TRP A 126 -8.61 -1.12 3.49
C TRP A 126 -7.64 -1.31 2.33
N SER A 127 -6.59 -2.10 2.55
CA SER A 127 -5.52 -2.33 1.57
C SER A 127 -5.58 -3.72 0.91
N GLY A 128 -6.52 -4.58 1.31
CA GLY A 128 -6.53 -5.99 0.91
C GLY A 128 -5.42 -6.83 1.56
N GLY A 129 -4.66 -6.27 2.50
CA GLY A 129 -3.70 -7.03 3.33
C GLY A 129 -4.38 -7.75 4.48
N LYS A 130 -3.63 -8.61 5.19
CA LYS A 130 -4.17 -9.43 6.29
C LYS A 130 -4.83 -8.60 7.40
N ASP A 131 -4.12 -7.61 7.95
CA ASP A 131 -4.57 -6.90 9.14
C ASP A 131 -5.76 -5.99 8.83
N SER A 132 -5.72 -5.28 7.69
CA SER A 132 -6.83 -4.43 7.26
C SER A 132 -8.06 -5.25 6.84
N THR A 133 -7.87 -6.46 6.29
CA THR A 133 -8.98 -7.38 5.98
C THR A 133 -9.59 -7.98 7.25
N ALA A 134 -8.77 -8.32 8.24
CA ALA A 134 -9.26 -8.78 9.54
C ALA A 134 -10.09 -7.69 10.23
N ALA A 135 -9.59 -6.45 10.24
CA ALA A 135 -10.30 -5.32 10.84
C ALA A 135 -11.66 -5.07 10.17
N LEU A 136 -11.68 -5.08 8.83
CA LEU A 136 -12.89 -4.87 8.04
C LEU A 136 -13.91 -6.01 8.24
N SER A 137 -13.47 -7.26 8.09
CA SER A 137 -14.37 -8.42 8.25
C SER A 137 -14.91 -8.52 9.67
N LEU A 138 -14.09 -8.32 10.70
CA LEU A 138 -14.53 -8.28 12.09
C LEU A 138 -15.55 -7.16 12.33
N LEU A 139 -15.24 -5.94 11.91
CA LEU A 139 -16.13 -4.79 12.07
C LEU A 139 -17.52 -5.09 11.48
N VAL A 140 -17.57 -5.57 10.24
CA VAL A 140 -18.84 -5.87 9.58
C VAL A 140 -19.59 -6.99 10.31
N SER A 141 -18.90 -8.05 10.75
CA SER A 141 -19.53 -9.13 11.49
C SER A 141 -20.13 -8.66 12.82
N LEU A 142 -19.46 -7.75 13.54
CA LEU A 142 -19.96 -7.16 14.78
C LEU A 142 -21.17 -6.24 14.57
N LEU A 143 -21.24 -5.54 13.42
CA LEU A 143 -22.39 -4.72 13.01
C LEU A 143 -23.57 -5.55 12.50
N GLU A 144 -23.31 -6.75 11.99
CA GLU A 144 -24.32 -7.70 11.51
C GLU A 144 -24.93 -8.51 12.65
N SER A 145 -24.14 -8.90 13.64
CA SER A 145 -24.60 -9.60 14.84
C SER A 145 -25.40 -8.70 15.80
N GLY A 146 -25.30 -7.38 15.66
CA GLY A 146 -25.87 -6.41 16.59
C GLY A 146 -25.05 -6.25 17.88
N THR A 147 -23.81 -6.74 17.90
CA THR A 147 -22.87 -6.48 19.00
C THR A 147 -22.44 -5.01 19.04
N LEU A 148 -22.42 -4.36 17.87
CA LEU A 148 -22.21 -2.92 17.72
C LEU A 148 -23.43 -2.26 17.09
N ASP A 149 -23.75 -1.06 17.57
CA ASP A 149 -24.73 -0.20 16.92
C ASP A 149 -24.24 0.23 15.54
N ARG A 150 -25.17 0.28 14.58
CA ARG A 150 -24.83 0.68 13.22
C ARG A 150 -24.59 2.18 13.12
N PRO A 151 -23.48 2.64 12.52
CA PRO A 151 -23.33 4.04 12.19
C PRO A 151 -24.37 4.44 11.14
N ARG A 152 -24.66 5.75 11.05
CA ARG A 152 -25.54 6.31 10.02
C ARG A 152 -25.03 6.00 8.61
N SER A 153 -23.71 5.93 8.42
CA SER A 153 -23.13 5.40 7.18
C SER A 153 -21.80 4.69 7.44
N LEU A 154 -21.53 3.66 6.64
CA LEU A 154 -20.25 2.98 6.57
C LEU A 154 -19.72 3.06 5.13
N THR A 155 -18.54 3.67 4.94
CA THR A 155 -17.83 3.70 3.65
C THR A 155 -16.49 2.97 3.76
N VAL A 156 -16.22 2.05 2.86
CA VAL A 156 -14.95 1.32 2.77
C VAL A 156 -14.14 1.88 1.61
N PHE A 157 -12.92 2.34 1.88
CA PHE A 157 -11.97 2.78 0.86
C PHE A 157 -10.96 1.66 0.61
N TYR A 158 -11.04 1.04 -0.58
CA TYR A 158 -10.06 0.05 -1.03
C TYR A 158 -8.91 0.75 -1.76
N ALA A 159 -7.69 0.67 -1.24
CA ALA A 159 -6.50 1.18 -1.91
C ALA A 159 -6.07 0.22 -3.03
N ASP A 160 -6.27 0.62 -4.28
CA ASP A 160 -5.91 -0.14 -5.48
C ASP A 160 -4.68 0.52 -6.13
N THR A 161 -3.52 -0.08 -5.90
CA THR A 161 -2.24 0.38 -6.49
C THR A 161 -1.95 -0.23 -7.85
N ARG A 162 -2.75 -1.22 -8.25
CA ARG A 162 -2.55 -2.10 -9.41
C ARG A 162 -1.28 -2.94 -9.40
N MET A 163 -0.58 -2.93 -8.27
CA MET A 163 0.67 -3.67 -8.07
C MET A 163 0.51 -4.73 -7.01
N GLU A 164 -0.70 -5.05 -6.56
CA GLU A 164 -0.99 -6.11 -5.58
C GLU A 164 -0.60 -7.49 -6.13
N LEU A 165 -0.27 -8.41 -5.23
CA LEU A 165 -0.15 -9.82 -5.62
C LEU A 165 -1.50 -10.32 -6.17
N PRO A 166 -1.53 -11.06 -7.29
CA PRO A 166 -2.79 -11.45 -7.92
C PRO A 166 -3.79 -12.16 -7.00
N PRO A 167 -3.38 -13.13 -6.14
CA PRO A 167 -4.31 -13.75 -5.19
C PRO A 167 -4.98 -12.73 -4.25
N LEU A 168 -4.24 -11.71 -3.81
CA LEU A 168 -4.76 -10.66 -2.94
C LEU A 168 -5.73 -9.74 -3.67
N ALA A 169 -5.39 -9.34 -4.90
CA ALA A 169 -6.27 -8.55 -5.75
C ALA A 169 -7.60 -9.30 -6.02
N ILE A 170 -7.52 -10.60 -6.31
CA ILE A 170 -8.70 -11.45 -6.55
C ILE A 170 -9.55 -11.58 -5.28
N ALA A 171 -8.95 -11.86 -4.13
CA ALA A 171 -9.65 -11.93 -2.86
C ALA A 171 -10.33 -10.60 -2.51
N ALA A 172 -9.66 -9.47 -2.76
CA ALA A 172 -10.24 -8.15 -2.57
C ALA A 172 -11.49 -7.93 -3.44
N GLN A 173 -11.51 -8.40 -4.70
CA GLN A 173 -12.73 -8.33 -5.52
C GLN A 173 -13.90 -9.10 -4.92
N GLY A 174 -13.66 -10.32 -4.42
CA GLY A 174 -14.68 -11.14 -3.74
C GLY A 174 -15.25 -10.45 -2.49
N ILE A 175 -14.37 -9.92 -1.64
CA ILE A 175 -14.75 -9.17 -0.44
C ILE A 175 -15.54 -7.90 -0.81
N MET A 176 -15.12 -7.15 -1.83
CA MET A 176 -15.85 -5.96 -2.31
C MET A 176 -17.25 -6.31 -2.81
N ALA A 177 -17.39 -7.38 -3.59
CA ALA A 177 -18.70 -7.83 -4.07
C ALA A 177 -19.61 -8.18 -2.87
N ARG A 178 -19.05 -8.86 -1.87
CA ARG A 178 -19.75 -9.27 -0.66
C ARG A 178 -20.17 -8.09 0.23
N LEU A 179 -19.34 -7.05 0.34
CA LEU A 179 -19.66 -5.78 1.01
C LEU A 179 -20.78 -5.03 0.28
N ARG A 180 -20.69 -4.91 -1.05
CA ARG A 180 -21.74 -4.25 -1.86
C ARG A 180 -23.07 -4.98 -1.76
N ALA A 181 -23.06 -6.31 -1.73
CA ALA A 181 -24.27 -7.11 -1.52
C ALA A 181 -24.94 -6.88 -0.15
N ARG A 182 -24.18 -6.37 0.84
CA ARG A 182 -24.69 -5.94 2.16
C ARG A 182 -25.14 -4.48 2.20
N GLY A 183 -25.11 -3.78 1.07
CA GLY A 183 -25.43 -2.35 1.01
C GLY A 183 -24.34 -1.44 1.60
N ILE A 184 -23.12 -1.94 1.79
CA ILE A 184 -21.99 -1.13 2.25
C ILE A 184 -21.40 -0.38 1.05
N ASP A 185 -21.15 0.93 1.23
CA ASP A 185 -20.49 1.76 0.23
C ASP A 185 -19.01 1.38 0.12
N VAL A 186 -18.56 1.01 -1.08
CA VAL A 186 -17.18 0.57 -1.34
C VAL A 186 -16.59 1.39 -2.48
N GLN A 187 -15.62 2.22 -2.13
CA GLN A 187 -14.90 3.10 -3.05
C GLN A 187 -13.54 2.52 -3.38
N VAL A 188 -13.29 2.27 -4.66
CA VAL A 188 -11.97 1.86 -5.15
C VAL A 188 -11.14 3.11 -5.39
N VAL A 189 -10.11 3.28 -4.58
CA VAL A 189 -9.25 4.46 -4.57
C VAL A 189 -7.97 4.14 -5.33
N ARG A 190 -7.78 4.84 -6.45
CA ARG A 190 -6.60 4.71 -7.31
C ARG A 190 -5.92 6.06 -7.48
N ALA A 191 -4.61 6.03 -7.71
CA ALA A 191 -3.91 7.22 -8.15
C ALA A 191 -4.49 7.78 -9.48
N PRO A 192 -4.51 9.11 -9.66
CA PRO A 192 -4.77 9.72 -10.96
C PRO A 192 -3.88 9.10 -12.05
N LEU A 193 -4.39 9.01 -13.28
CA LEU A 193 -3.78 8.21 -14.34
C LEU A 193 -2.26 8.43 -14.49
N ASP A 194 -1.81 9.68 -14.58
CA ASP A 194 -0.39 10.04 -14.74
C ASP A 194 0.50 9.72 -13.53
N ARG A 195 -0.12 9.46 -12.37
CA ARG A 195 0.54 9.13 -11.11
C ARG A 195 0.48 7.63 -10.78
N ARG A 196 -0.24 6.82 -11.55
CA ARG A 196 -0.24 5.35 -11.38
C ARG A 196 1.15 4.77 -11.61
N PHE A 197 1.46 3.66 -10.93
CA PHE A 197 2.83 3.14 -10.83
C PHE A 197 3.55 3.01 -12.18
N LEU A 198 2.95 2.29 -13.13
CA LEU A 198 3.55 2.06 -14.45
C LEU A 198 3.44 3.28 -15.38
N VAL A 199 2.39 4.09 -15.28
CA VAL A 199 2.26 5.33 -16.10
C VAL A 199 3.30 6.36 -15.67
N TYR A 200 3.54 6.49 -14.38
CA TYR A 200 4.55 7.38 -13.85
C TYR A 200 5.97 6.92 -14.21
N MET A 201 6.23 5.62 -14.16
CA MET A 201 7.53 5.08 -14.51
C MET A 201 7.78 5.09 -16.04
N LEU A 202 6.89 4.47 -16.81
CA LEU A 202 7.07 4.25 -18.24
C LEU A 202 6.55 5.40 -19.10
N GLY A 203 5.53 6.12 -18.67
CA GLY A 203 5.02 7.31 -19.36
C GLY A 203 5.87 8.53 -19.02
N ARG A 204 5.90 8.92 -17.74
CA ARG A 204 6.64 10.12 -17.29
C ARG A 204 8.16 9.92 -17.22
N GLY A 205 8.65 8.69 -17.14
CA GLY A 205 10.08 8.38 -17.15
C GLY A 205 10.76 8.37 -15.79
N VAL A 206 10.01 8.32 -14.70
CA VAL A 206 10.62 8.29 -13.36
C VAL A 206 11.19 6.90 -13.10
N PRO A 207 12.44 6.77 -12.62
CA PRO A 207 13.03 5.45 -12.41
C PRO A 207 12.29 4.64 -11.32
N PRO A 208 12.41 3.28 -11.34
CA PRO A 208 11.84 2.42 -10.32
C PRO A 208 12.29 2.84 -8.91
N PRO A 209 11.37 2.92 -7.93
CA PRO A 209 11.64 3.50 -6.61
C PRO A 209 12.64 2.64 -5.82
N ASN A 210 13.48 3.25 -4.99
CA ASN A 210 14.49 2.55 -4.16
C ASN A 210 14.42 2.99 -2.68
N ASN A 211 15.04 2.22 -1.78
CA ASN A 211 14.96 2.45 -0.32
C ASN A 211 15.72 3.69 0.16
N ASN A 212 16.73 4.17 -0.58
CA ASN A 212 17.68 5.14 -0.03
C ASN A 212 17.34 6.59 -0.43
N THR A 213 16.87 6.80 -1.66
CA THR A 213 16.82 8.14 -2.27
C THR A 213 15.55 8.42 -3.07
N LEU A 214 14.79 7.40 -3.44
CA LEU A 214 13.67 7.52 -4.40
C LEU A 214 12.47 6.64 -4.03
N ARG A 215 11.95 6.73 -2.80
CA ARG A 215 10.75 5.99 -2.39
C ARG A 215 9.47 6.79 -2.67
N TRP A 216 9.07 6.88 -3.93
CA TRP A 216 7.90 7.67 -4.34
C TRP A 216 6.57 6.89 -4.28
N CYS A 217 6.60 5.56 -4.30
CA CYS A 217 5.42 4.72 -4.47
C CYS A 217 4.40 4.88 -3.31
N THR A 218 4.78 4.64 -2.05
CA THR A 218 3.85 4.71 -0.92
C THR A 218 3.07 6.02 -0.90
N ARG A 219 3.76 7.17 -0.90
CA ARG A 219 3.11 8.48 -0.93
C ARG A 219 2.17 8.65 -2.14
N GLN A 220 2.68 8.39 -3.34
CA GLN A 220 1.98 8.77 -4.56
C GLN A 220 0.80 7.86 -4.92
N ILE A 221 0.96 6.54 -4.75
CA ILE A 221 -0.04 5.57 -5.20
C ILE A 221 -0.92 5.03 -4.08
N LYS A 222 -0.56 5.25 -2.80
CA LYS A 222 -1.40 4.87 -1.65
C LYS A 222 -1.89 6.08 -0.86
N VAL A 223 -0.98 6.93 -0.38
CA VAL A 223 -1.32 8.00 0.58
C VAL A 223 -2.12 9.13 -0.06
N ASP A 224 -1.57 9.77 -1.08
CA ASP A 224 -2.17 10.92 -1.77
C ASP A 224 -3.60 10.60 -2.28
N PRO A 225 -3.85 9.49 -3.00
CA PRO A 225 -5.20 9.20 -3.48
C PRO A 225 -6.18 8.85 -2.36
N MET A 226 -5.72 8.17 -1.30
CA MET A 226 -6.55 7.89 -0.13
C MET A 226 -6.98 9.17 0.59
N ALA A 227 -6.04 10.07 0.81
CA ALA A 227 -6.31 11.38 1.40
C ALA A 227 -7.33 12.18 0.57
N ALA A 228 -7.18 12.17 -0.77
CA ALA A 228 -8.10 12.86 -1.66
C ALA A 228 -9.52 12.26 -1.62
N ALA A 229 -9.65 10.93 -1.67
CA ALA A 229 -10.94 10.25 -1.60
C ALA A 229 -11.66 10.49 -0.26
N ILE A 230 -10.91 10.46 0.84
CA ILE A 230 -11.44 10.78 2.18
C ILE A 230 -11.90 12.24 2.23
N ALA A 231 -11.10 13.19 1.74
CA ALA A 231 -11.45 14.61 1.71
C ALA A 231 -12.74 14.85 0.90
N GLU A 232 -12.86 14.22 -0.27
CA GLU A 232 -14.04 14.30 -1.13
C GLU A 232 -15.27 13.74 -0.41
N ARG A 233 -15.15 12.59 0.26
CA ARG A 233 -16.24 12.00 1.03
C ARG A 233 -16.67 12.90 2.18
N LEU A 234 -15.72 13.47 2.93
CA LEU A 234 -15.99 14.37 4.05
C LEU A 234 -16.65 15.68 3.63
N ALA A 235 -16.41 16.15 2.40
CA ALA A 235 -17.05 17.36 1.88
C ALA A 235 -18.57 17.21 1.74
N GLY A 236 -19.07 15.97 1.57
CA GLY A 236 -20.50 15.66 1.45
C GLY A 236 -21.17 15.18 2.73
N LEU A 237 -20.48 15.18 3.87
CA LEU A 237 -21.02 14.72 5.16
C LEU A 237 -21.05 15.88 6.15
N ASP A 238 -22.05 15.88 7.04
CA ASP A 238 -22.07 16.74 8.23
C ASP A 238 -21.34 16.04 9.38
N GLY A 239 -20.75 16.81 10.30
CA GLY A 239 -20.09 16.26 11.49
C GLY A 239 -18.72 15.63 11.24
N SER A 240 -18.32 14.73 12.15
CA SER A 240 -17.03 14.05 12.17
C SER A 240 -17.15 12.59 11.73
N VAL A 241 -16.05 12.03 11.21
CA VAL A 241 -15.93 10.64 10.78
C VAL A 241 -14.97 9.88 11.67
N LEU A 242 -15.33 8.64 12.02
CA LEU A 242 -14.41 7.67 12.60
C LEU A 242 -13.74 6.85 11.49
N MET A 243 -12.44 7.02 11.32
CA MET A 243 -11.61 6.26 10.38
C MET A 243 -11.05 5.01 11.08
N ILE A 244 -11.50 3.84 10.65
CA ILE A 244 -11.03 2.54 11.12
C ILE A 244 -9.83 2.09 10.27
N THR A 245 -8.76 1.65 10.94
CA THR A 245 -7.54 1.14 10.31
C THR A 245 -7.14 -0.22 10.87
N GLY A 246 -6.50 -1.06 10.06
CA GLY A 246 -5.98 -2.37 10.50
C GLY A 246 -4.63 -2.29 11.20
N VAL A 247 -4.36 -1.24 11.98
CA VAL A 247 -3.07 -1.08 12.68
C VAL A 247 -2.98 -2.00 13.88
N ARG A 248 -1.83 -2.66 14.05
CA ARG A 248 -1.54 -3.63 15.11
C ARG A 248 -0.16 -3.36 15.72
N GLN A 249 -0.02 -3.58 17.02
CA GLN A 249 1.28 -3.59 17.71
C GLN A 249 2.00 -4.93 17.50
N GLY A 250 3.32 -4.94 17.43
CA GLY A 250 4.11 -6.11 17.09
C GLY A 250 4.12 -6.43 15.60
N GLU A 251 3.81 -5.45 14.74
CA GLU A 251 4.04 -5.56 13.29
C GLU A 251 5.47 -5.17 12.92
N SER A 252 6.05 -4.22 13.66
CA SER A 252 7.49 -3.98 13.70
C SER A 252 7.87 -3.12 14.90
N ALA A 253 9.08 -3.31 15.43
CA ALA A 253 9.59 -2.56 16.58
C ALA A 253 9.61 -1.03 16.40
N ILE A 254 9.53 -0.50 15.17
CA ILE A 254 9.40 0.95 14.92
C ILE A 254 7.95 1.38 14.86
N ARG A 255 7.07 0.55 14.30
CA ARG A 255 5.63 0.82 14.37
C ARG A 255 5.18 0.89 15.82
N ASP A 256 5.71 -0.01 16.65
CA ASP A 256 5.46 -0.05 18.08
C ASP A 256 6.00 1.20 18.78
N ARG A 257 7.27 1.57 18.53
CA ARG A 257 7.84 2.84 19.03
C ARG A 257 7.06 4.07 18.57
N ARG A 258 6.49 4.07 17.36
CA ARG A 258 5.71 5.20 16.85
C ARG A 258 4.30 5.26 17.44
N ILE A 259 3.67 4.09 17.63
CA ILE A 259 2.43 3.97 18.40
C ILE A 259 2.69 4.55 19.80
N GLU A 260 3.72 4.08 20.51
CA GLU A 260 4.14 4.54 21.83
C GLU A 260 4.42 6.06 21.87
N MET A 261 5.17 6.60 20.90
CA MET A 261 5.43 8.04 20.80
C MET A 261 4.16 8.85 20.54
N SER A 262 3.21 8.33 19.74
CA SER A 262 1.94 9.01 19.48
C SER A 262 0.99 8.95 20.69
N CYS A 263 1.13 7.97 21.58
CA CYS A 263 0.43 7.93 22.87
C CYS A 263 0.86 9.07 23.81
N SER A 264 2.08 9.58 23.65
CA SER A 264 2.67 10.59 24.54
C SER A 264 2.35 12.05 24.16
N ARG A 265 1.88 12.28 22.93
CA ARG A 265 1.46 13.59 22.42
C ARG A 265 -0.06 13.64 22.35
N ASP A 266 -0.65 14.53 23.13
CA ASP A 266 -2.05 14.98 23.00
C ASP A 266 -3.16 14.09 23.59
N GLY A 267 -2.87 13.30 24.64
CA GLY A 267 -3.93 12.65 25.44
C GLY A 267 -4.58 11.43 24.79
N ALA A 268 -3.88 10.77 23.86
CA ALA A 268 -4.28 9.48 23.32
C ALA A 268 -4.15 8.37 24.37
N GLU A 269 -5.26 7.76 24.79
CA GLU A 269 -5.25 6.57 25.66
C GLU A 269 -4.93 5.32 24.84
N CYS A 270 -3.77 4.72 25.07
CA CYS A 270 -3.29 3.55 24.33
C CYS A 270 -3.63 2.20 24.98
N GLY A 271 -4.69 2.14 25.80
CA GLY A 271 -5.07 0.91 26.49
C GLY A 271 -5.90 -0.05 25.64
N GLN A 272 -6.98 0.45 25.02
CA GLN A 272 -8.06 -0.40 24.44
C GLN A 272 -8.18 -0.26 22.91
N GLY A 273 -7.33 0.52 22.28
CA GLY A 273 -7.34 0.82 20.84
C GLY A 273 -6.63 2.13 20.60
N TRP A 274 -5.87 2.24 19.52
CA TRP A 274 -5.16 3.47 19.23
C TRP A 274 -6.16 4.46 18.65
N TYR A 275 -6.70 5.32 19.52
CA TYR A 275 -7.63 6.39 19.16
C TYR A 275 -6.89 7.72 19.12
N GLN A 276 -6.88 8.37 17.96
CA GLN A 276 -6.30 9.71 17.79
C GLN A 276 -7.41 10.69 17.43
N GLN A 277 -7.69 11.63 18.35
CA GLN A 277 -8.51 12.79 18.03
C GLN A 277 -7.70 13.73 17.15
N VAL A 278 -8.14 13.88 15.90
CA VAL A 278 -7.66 14.87 14.93
C VAL A 278 -6.32 14.53 14.29
N LEU A 279 -6.35 14.33 12.97
CA LEU A 279 -5.18 14.51 12.10
C LEU A 279 -4.78 15.99 12.12
N PRO A 280 -3.62 16.37 12.70
CA PRO A 280 -3.16 17.75 12.66
C PRO A 280 -2.76 18.08 11.21
N HIS A 281 -3.36 19.11 10.63
CA HIS A 281 -2.85 19.90 9.50
C HIS A 281 -3.23 19.55 8.05
N ALA A 282 -4.05 18.53 7.74
CA ALA A 282 -4.54 18.35 6.36
C ALA A 282 -5.66 19.37 6.00
N ARG A 283 -5.44 20.17 4.94
CA ARG A 283 -6.38 21.21 4.47
C ARG A 283 -7.73 20.56 4.09
N GLY A 284 -8.81 20.94 4.77
CA GLY A 284 -10.17 20.40 4.54
C GLY A 284 -10.59 19.24 5.44
N ILE A 285 -9.66 18.60 6.16
CA ILE A 285 -9.91 17.42 7.04
C ILE A 285 -9.78 17.80 8.53
N ARG A 286 -9.15 18.95 8.83
CA ARG A 286 -8.79 19.37 10.19
C ARG A 286 -9.99 19.37 11.15
N GLY A 287 -9.87 18.60 12.23
CA GLY A 287 -10.87 18.50 13.29
C GLY A 287 -12.08 17.62 12.98
N ARG A 288 -12.14 16.99 11.79
CA ARG A 288 -13.31 16.24 11.31
C ARG A 288 -13.09 14.73 11.22
N VAL A 289 -11.88 14.25 11.42
CA VAL A 289 -11.55 12.82 11.39
C VAL A 289 -10.89 12.43 12.70
N ALA A 290 -11.45 11.41 13.35
CA ALA A 290 -10.78 10.66 14.38
C ALA A 290 -10.36 9.30 13.82
N THR A 291 -9.20 8.79 14.21
CA THR A 291 -8.72 7.48 13.75
C THR A 291 -8.78 6.48 14.88
N LEU A 292 -9.23 5.26 14.60
CA LEU A 292 -9.23 4.14 15.53
C LEU A 292 -8.56 2.91 14.90
N ALA A 293 -7.65 2.29 15.64
CA ALA A 293 -7.09 0.98 15.33
C ALA A 293 -7.68 -0.08 16.27
N PRO A 294 -8.80 -0.73 15.91
CA PRO A 294 -9.48 -1.69 16.79
C PRO A 294 -8.69 -2.98 17.01
N LEU A 295 -7.72 -3.29 16.14
CA LEU A 295 -6.89 -4.49 16.24
C LEU A 295 -5.54 -4.23 16.92
N LEU A 296 -5.34 -3.08 17.57
CA LEU A 296 -4.02 -2.68 18.08
C LEU A 296 -3.36 -3.78 18.94
N HIS A 297 -4.15 -4.40 19.82
CA HIS A 297 -3.74 -5.43 20.77
C HIS A 297 -3.70 -6.85 20.18
N TRP A 298 -4.06 -7.03 18.92
CA TRP A 298 -4.05 -8.35 18.30
C TRP A 298 -2.62 -8.83 18.07
N ARG A 299 -2.41 -10.13 18.17
CA ARG A 299 -1.20 -10.79 17.66
C ARG A 299 -1.42 -11.26 16.22
N VAL A 300 -0.33 -11.47 15.49
CA VAL A 300 -0.40 -11.99 14.11
C VAL A 300 -1.09 -13.35 14.04
N CYS A 301 -0.87 -14.25 15.01
CA CYS A 301 -1.62 -15.51 15.09
C CYS A 301 -3.14 -15.31 15.18
N LEU A 302 -3.61 -14.36 15.99
CA LEU A 302 -5.05 -14.07 16.11
C LEU A 302 -5.64 -13.50 14.82
N VAL A 303 -4.85 -12.70 14.09
CA VAL A 303 -5.23 -12.23 12.74
C VAL A 303 -5.39 -13.43 11.80
N TRP A 304 -4.46 -14.40 11.84
CA TRP A 304 -4.55 -15.60 11.01
C TRP A 304 -5.71 -16.51 11.39
N ASP A 305 -5.91 -16.76 12.69
CA ASP A 305 -7.03 -17.53 13.20
C ASP A 305 -8.35 -16.90 12.75
N TRP A 306 -8.48 -15.58 12.87
CA TRP A 306 -9.65 -14.85 12.37
C TRP A 306 -9.85 -15.06 10.87
N LEU A 307 -8.83 -14.83 10.04
CA LEU A 307 -8.97 -14.89 8.59
C LEU A 307 -9.20 -16.32 8.06
N ARG A 308 -8.65 -17.35 8.72
CA ARG A 308 -8.74 -18.75 8.28
C ARG A 308 -9.93 -19.49 8.85
N ILE A 309 -10.28 -19.22 10.11
CA ILE A 309 -11.23 -20.03 10.86
C ILE A 309 -12.52 -19.25 11.05
N TYR A 310 -12.46 -18.07 11.67
CA TYR A 310 -13.66 -17.37 12.10
C TYR A 310 -14.37 -16.65 10.95
N ALA A 311 -13.69 -15.75 10.23
CA ALA A 311 -14.29 -14.96 9.16
C ALA A 311 -14.99 -15.80 8.07
N PRO A 312 -14.47 -16.98 7.66
CA PRO A 312 -15.17 -17.87 6.72
C PRO A 312 -16.43 -18.55 7.27
N MET A 313 -16.63 -18.60 8.59
CA MET A 313 -17.85 -19.18 9.17
C MET A 313 -19.07 -18.32 8.84
N PRO A 314 -20.24 -18.92 8.56
CA PRO A 314 -21.47 -18.18 8.30
C PRO A 314 -21.85 -17.21 9.42
N GLU A 315 -21.55 -17.59 10.67
CA GLU A 315 -21.79 -16.83 11.90
C GLU A 315 -21.07 -15.47 11.91
N TYR A 316 -19.87 -15.43 11.32
CA TYR A 316 -19.01 -14.25 11.24
C TYR A 316 -18.96 -13.68 9.83
N GLY A 317 -20.05 -13.82 9.07
CA GLY A 317 -20.22 -13.15 7.80
C GLY A 317 -19.75 -13.95 6.59
N GLY A 318 -19.15 -15.13 6.74
CA GLY A 318 -18.85 -16.09 5.66
C GLY A 318 -17.89 -15.58 4.59
N TRP A 319 -16.84 -14.85 4.99
CA TRP A 319 -15.90 -14.17 4.10
C TRP A 319 -14.96 -15.13 3.36
N GLU A 320 -14.59 -14.79 2.12
CA GLU A 320 -13.63 -15.56 1.30
C GLU A 320 -12.17 -15.20 1.66
N THR A 321 -11.85 -15.18 2.95
CA THR A 321 -10.53 -14.76 3.46
C THR A 321 -9.51 -15.88 3.54
N ALA A 322 -9.93 -17.15 3.41
CA ALA A 322 -9.03 -18.30 3.44
C ALA A 322 -8.00 -18.24 2.31
N ALA A 323 -8.43 -17.90 1.08
CA ALA A 323 -7.52 -17.76 -0.07
C ALA A 323 -6.51 -16.62 0.11
N LEU A 324 -6.90 -15.55 0.81
CA LEU A 324 -5.98 -14.49 1.21
C LEU A 324 -4.97 -15.01 2.21
N ALA A 325 -5.39 -15.75 3.24
CA ALA A 325 -4.49 -16.33 4.22
C ALA A 325 -3.48 -17.31 3.60
N ASP A 326 -3.94 -18.13 2.65
CA ASP A 326 -3.08 -19.07 1.94
C ASP A 326 -2.05 -18.35 1.06
N ALA A 327 -2.40 -17.21 0.45
CA ALA A 327 -1.45 -16.42 -0.34
C ALA A 327 -0.31 -15.83 0.50
N TYR A 328 -0.53 -15.66 1.80
CA TYR A 328 0.46 -15.20 2.76
C TYR A 328 1.21 -16.33 3.47
N GLY A 329 0.92 -17.60 3.16
CA GLY A 329 1.58 -18.78 3.72
C GLY A 329 1.08 -19.21 5.11
N GLY A 330 0.71 -18.23 5.95
CA GLY A 330 -0.16 -18.42 7.10
C GLY A 330 0.46 -19.10 8.32
N ASP A 331 1.78 -19.03 8.48
CA ASP A 331 2.42 -19.25 9.78
C ASP A 331 3.20 -18.00 10.26
N GLU A 332 3.37 -17.83 11.58
CA GLU A 332 4.04 -16.66 12.17
C GLU A 332 5.48 -16.50 11.62
N ALA A 333 6.18 -17.61 11.35
CA ALA A 333 7.54 -17.62 10.81
C ALA A 333 7.62 -17.14 9.34
N GLU A 334 6.50 -17.10 8.62
CA GLU A 334 6.43 -16.71 7.20
C GLU A 334 6.12 -15.22 7.00
N GLU A 335 5.91 -14.44 8.08
CA GLU A 335 5.66 -12.98 8.00
C GLU A 335 6.84 -12.22 7.36
N ILE A 336 8.05 -12.80 7.39
CA ILE A 336 9.25 -12.29 6.69
C ILE A 336 9.03 -12.24 5.16
N ASN A 337 8.14 -13.09 4.62
CA ASN A 337 8.05 -13.31 3.18
C ASN A 337 7.12 -12.35 2.44
N ALA A 338 6.07 -11.82 3.08
CA ALA A 338 4.96 -11.16 2.38
C ALA A 338 4.76 -9.66 2.70
N ARG A 339 5.79 -9.01 3.25
CA ARG A 339 5.70 -7.69 3.90
C ARG A 339 5.23 -6.51 3.03
N THR A 340 5.41 -6.55 1.70
CA THR A 340 5.09 -5.38 0.85
C THR A 340 3.74 -5.49 0.12
N GLY A 341 3.13 -6.68 0.08
CA GLY A 341 1.86 -6.96 -0.61
C GLY A 341 1.87 -6.75 -2.14
N CYS A 342 2.97 -6.25 -2.71
CA CYS A 342 3.07 -5.88 -4.12
C CYS A 342 3.82 -6.94 -4.95
N VAL A 343 3.36 -7.22 -6.16
CA VAL A 343 4.06 -8.03 -7.15
C VAL A 343 5.34 -7.32 -7.63
N GLY A 344 6.46 -8.05 -7.60
CA GLY A 344 7.71 -7.55 -8.15
C GLY A 344 8.23 -6.29 -7.44
N CYS A 345 7.99 -6.14 -6.14
CA CYS A 345 8.34 -4.92 -5.40
C CYS A 345 9.81 -4.49 -5.63
N PRO A 346 10.06 -3.28 -6.16
CA PRO A 346 11.41 -2.80 -6.49
C PRO A 346 12.26 -2.42 -5.26
N LEU A 347 11.64 -2.39 -4.09
CA LEU A 347 12.24 -2.09 -2.78
C LEU A 347 12.76 -3.33 -2.05
N ALA A 348 12.21 -4.50 -2.36
CA ALA A 348 12.56 -5.75 -1.69
C ALA A 348 13.81 -6.37 -2.32
N GLN A 349 14.67 -7.02 -1.53
CA GLN A 349 15.86 -7.72 -2.06
C GLN A 349 15.52 -9.06 -2.71
N ARG A 350 14.52 -9.76 -2.17
CA ARG A 350 13.94 -11.02 -2.69
C ARG A 350 12.43 -10.88 -2.80
N ASP A 351 11.79 -11.72 -3.61
CA ASP A 351 10.34 -11.73 -3.82
C ASP A 351 9.74 -13.00 -3.23
N THR A 352 9.96 -13.13 -1.93
CA THR A 352 9.59 -14.28 -1.12
C THR A 352 8.07 -14.50 -1.10
N ALA A 353 7.28 -13.42 -1.18
CA ALA A 353 5.83 -13.47 -1.30
C ALA A 353 5.39 -14.19 -2.58
N LEU A 354 5.92 -13.76 -3.73
CA LEU A 354 5.63 -14.43 -4.99
C LEU A 354 6.23 -15.84 -5.03
N ASP A 355 7.39 -16.09 -4.40
CA ASP A 355 7.93 -17.45 -4.29
C ASP A 355 6.96 -18.40 -3.54
N ALA A 356 6.41 -17.95 -2.41
CA ALA A 356 5.42 -18.72 -1.65
C ALA A 356 4.13 -18.98 -2.44
N ILE A 357 3.64 -17.97 -3.16
CA ILE A 357 2.48 -18.12 -4.06
C ILE A 357 2.79 -19.15 -5.15
N LEU A 358 3.96 -19.07 -5.78
CA LEU A 358 4.32 -19.98 -6.88
C LEU A 358 4.55 -21.42 -6.43
N ALA A 359 4.84 -21.66 -5.15
CA ALA A 359 4.90 -23.00 -4.59
C ALA A 359 3.52 -23.70 -4.58
N GLN A 360 2.43 -22.94 -4.65
CA GLN A 360 1.08 -23.47 -4.69
C GLN A 360 0.69 -23.83 -6.14
N PRO A 361 0.30 -25.09 -6.43
CA PRO A 361 0.00 -25.54 -7.80
C PRO A 361 -1.06 -24.70 -8.53
N GLN A 362 -2.04 -24.16 -7.80
CA GLN A 362 -3.09 -23.31 -8.35
C GLN A 362 -2.57 -21.98 -8.91
N TRP A 363 -1.43 -21.49 -8.43
CA TRP A 363 -0.86 -20.19 -8.78
C TRP A 363 0.43 -20.28 -9.60
N ALA A 364 0.92 -21.49 -9.90
CA ALA A 364 2.15 -21.70 -10.66
C ALA A 364 2.17 -20.99 -12.04
N TYR A 365 1.00 -20.71 -12.63
CA TYR A 365 0.85 -19.96 -13.88
C TYR A 365 1.29 -18.48 -13.79
N LEU A 366 1.44 -17.95 -12.57
CA LEU A 366 1.91 -16.58 -12.31
C LEU A 366 3.44 -16.45 -12.43
N LYS A 367 4.17 -17.52 -12.74
CA LYS A 367 5.65 -17.53 -12.82
C LYS A 367 6.25 -16.40 -13.67
N PRO A 368 5.67 -16.00 -14.82
CA PRO A 368 6.21 -14.90 -15.61
C PRO A 368 6.35 -13.57 -14.83
N LEU A 369 5.58 -13.34 -13.76
CA LEU A 369 5.68 -12.14 -12.92
C LEU A 369 7.07 -11.96 -12.28
N LYS A 370 7.87 -13.03 -12.18
CA LYS A 370 9.27 -12.95 -11.75
C LYS A 370 10.12 -12.08 -12.69
N GLY A 371 9.68 -11.84 -13.92
CA GLY A 371 10.33 -10.95 -14.89
C GLY A 371 10.30 -9.47 -14.52
N LEU A 372 9.36 -9.02 -13.66
CA LEU A 372 9.24 -7.60 -13.29
C LEU A 372 10.47 -7.08 -12.55
N ARG A 373 11.07 -7.86 -11.66
CA ARG A 373 12.21 -7.40 -10.85
C ARG A 373 13.51 -7.26 -11.65
N PRO A 374 13.90 -8.24 -12.49
CA PRO A 374 14.97 -8.04 -13.46
C PRO A 374 14.74 -6.80 -14.32
N LEU A 375 13.50 -6.57 -14.77
CA LEU A 375 13.15 -5.36 -15.53
C LEU A 375 13.38 -4.07 -14.71
N TRP A 376 12.98 -4.03 -13.43
CA TRP A 376 13.26 -2.88 -12.56
C TRP A 376 14.75 -2.64 -12.33
N ARG A 377 15.57 -3.70 -12.30
CA ARG A 377 17.03 -3.56 -12.20
C ARG A 377 17.61 -3.00 -13.49
N TRP A 378 17.20 -3.55 -14.63
CA TRP A 378 17.61 -3.08 -15.95
C TRP A 378 17.27 -1.60 -16.16
N LEU A 379 16.06 -1.17 -15.81
CA LEU A 379 15.65 0.24 -15.89
C LEU A 379 16.50 1.19 -15.02
N ARG A 380 17.19 0.68 -14.00
CA ARG A 380 18.08 1.51 -13.17
C ARG A 380 19.50 1.62 -13.71
N GLU A 381 19.87 0.82 -14.70
CA GLU A 381 21.21 0.86 -15.28
C GLU A 381 21.48 2.21 -15.95
N PRO A 382 22.73 2.72 -15.90
CA PRO A 382 23.08 4.01 -16.51
C PRO A 382 22.71 4.10 -18.00
N ARG A 383 22.80 2.99 -18.73
CA ARG A 383 22.44 2.92 -20.15
C ARG A 383 20.97 3.27 -20.42
N GLN A 384 20.09 3.02 -19.45
CA GLN A 384 18.65 3.28 -19.59
C GLN A 384 18.24 4.65 -19.06
N ARG A 385 19.19 5.45 -18.55
CA ARG A 385 18.91 6.69 -17.84
C ARG A 385 19.64 7.87 -18.46
N LEU A 386 19.06 9.06 -18.32
CA LEU A 386 19.77 10.31 -18.58
C LEU A 386 20.57 10.73 -17.35
N ARG A 387 21.54 11.61 -17.52
CA ARG A 387 22.20 12.31 -16.41
C ARG A 387 22.38 13.77 -16.74
N LYS A 388 22.45 14.61 -15.71
CA LYS A 388 22.74 16.03 -15.94
C LYS A 388 24.16 16.19 -16.50
N PRO A 389 24.39 17.14 -17.43
CA PRO A 389 25.69 17.31 -18.05
C PRO A 389 26.72 17.95 -17.11
N GLY A 390 26.27 18.69 -16.08
CA GLY A 390 27.15 19.37 -15.13
C GLY A 390 26.43 19.78 -13.85
N ALA A 391 26.96 20.82 -13.19
CA ALA A 391 26.33 21.41 -12.02
C ALA A 391 25.15 22.31 -12.40
N GLU A 392 24.00 22.08 -11.77
CA GLU A 392 22.85 22.99 -11.88
C GLU A 392 22.90 24.06 -10.81
N ARG A 393 22.47 25.29 -11.15
CA ARG A 393 22.24 26.35 -10.18
C ARG A 393 20.79 26.30 -9.69
N LEU A 394 20.62 26.31 -8.38
CA LEU A 394 19.33 26.44 -7.72
C LEU A 394 18.81 27.87 -7.86
N LYS A 395 17.51 28.08 -7.62
CA LYS A 395 16.88 29.42 -7.60
C LYS A 395 17.52 30.37 -6.57
N SER A 396 18.19 29.82 -5.55
CA SER A 396 18.96 30.57 -4.55
C SER A 396 20.34 31.03 -5.04
N GLY A 397 20.76 30.65 -6.24
CA GLY A 397 22.10 30.92 -6.79
C GLY A 397 23.16 29.87 -6.42
N ALA A 398 22.91 29.05 -5.40
CA ALA A 398 23.79 27.96 -4.97
C ALA A 398 23.84 26.80 -5.98
N LEU A 399 24.93 26.04 -6.00
CA LEU A 399 25.03 24.81 -6.80
C LEU A 399 24.18 23.69 -6.20
N ALA A 400 23.61 22.85 -7.06
CA ALA A 400 22.89 21.66 -6.65
C ALA A 400 23.86 20.67 -5.97
N LYS A 401 23.39 20.04 -4.87
CA LYS A 401 24.19 19.11 -4.06
C LYS A 401 24.75 17.92 -4.85
N ASN A 402 24.07 17.51 -5.93
CA ASN A 402 24.48 16.36 -6.74
C ASN A 402 24.64 16.82 -8.20
N PRO A 403 25.80 17.42 -8.55
CA PRO A 403 26.12 17.68 -9.95
C PRO A 403 26.08 16.36 -10.73
N GLN A 404 25.68 16.44 -12.00
CA GLN A 404 25.60 15.27 -12.88
C GLN A 404 24.73 14.11 -12.36
N ARG A 405 23.73 14.39 -11.51
CA ARG A 405 22.84 13.35 -10.98
C ARG A 405 22.19 12.53 -12.10
N MET A 406 22.01 11.25 -11.82
CA MET A 406 21.27 10.34 -12.68
C MET A 406 19.76 10.63 -12.64
N GLY A 407 19.13 10.58 -13.79
CA GLY A 407 17.84 11.17 -14.10
C GLY A 407 16.80 10.20 -14.64
N PRO A 408 15.86 10.67 -15.46
CA PRO A 408 14.77 9.86 -15.98
C PRO A 408 15.25 8.75 -16.91
N LEU A 409 14.34 7.82 -17.17
CA LEU A 409 14.49 6.78 -18.19
C LEU A 409 14.51 7.40 -19.59
N THR A 410 15.33 6.86 -20.49
CA THR A 410 15.28 7.21 -21.92
C THR A 410 13.94 6.81 -22.53
N LEU A 411 13.50 7.47 -23.61
CA LEU A 411 12.25 7.11 -24.30
C LEU A 411 12.30 5.69 -24.88
N GLU A 412 13.48 5.27 -25.36
CA GLU A 412 13.76 3.92 -25.86
C GLU A 412 13.56 2.87 -24.76
N ALA A 413 14.16 3.10 -23.58
CA ALA A 413 14.02 2.18 -22.45
C ALA A 413 12.57 2.08 -21.97
N ARG A 414 11.83 3.21 -21.98
CA ARG A 414 10.41 3.23 -21.63
C ARG A 414 9.57 2.40 -22.60
N ARG A 415 9.80 2.51 -23.91
CA ARG A 415 9.08 1.74 -24.93
C ARG A 415 9.37 0.24 -24.80
N ALA A 416 10.63 -0.13 -24.68
CA ALA A 416 11.03 -1.52 -24.48
C ALA A 416 10.46 -2.11 -23.18
N ALA A 417 10.48 -1.35 -22.07
CA ALA A 417 9.88 -1.80 -20.81
C ALA A 417 8.36 -1.93 -20.88
N LEU A 418 7.67 -1.05 -21.62
CA LEU A 418 6.23 -1.19 -21.86
C LEU A 418 5.92 -2.53 -22.53
N ASP A 419 6.65 -2.86 -23.59
CA ASP A 419 6.45 -4.12 -24.32
C ASP A 419 6.76 -5.33 -23.40
N MET A 420 7.86 -5.29 -22.64
CA MET A 420 8.20 -6.36 -21.69
C MET A 420 7.15 -6.56 -20.59
N VAL A 421 6.53 -5.49 -20.06
CA VAL A 421 5.45 -5.62 -19.07
C VAL A 421 4.21 -6.25 -19.70
N LEU A 422 3.85 -5.83 -20.93
CA LEU A 422 2.71 -6.39 -21.66
C LEU A 422 2.96 -7.86 -22.02
N ASP A 423 4.17 -8.24 -22.38
CA ASP A 423 4.57 -9.63 -22.64
C ASP A 423 4.43 -10.48 -21.37
N ILE A 424 4.94 -10.00 -20.22
CA ILE A 424 4.78 -10.68 -18.92
C ILE A 424 3.30 -10.90 -18.60
N GLN A 425 2.45 -9.88 -18.77
CA GLN A 425 1.01 -9.99 -18.58
C GLN A 425 0.38 -10.98 -19.56
N GLY A 426 0.77 -10.92 -20.83
CA GLY A 426 0.30 -11.80 -21.90
C GLY A 426 0.66 -13.27 -21.65
N ASP A 427 1.87 -13.54 -21.17
CA ASP A 427 2.35 -14.87 -20.81
C ASP A 427 1.55 -15.45 -19.65
N VAL A 428 1.31 -14.67 -18.59
CA VAL A 428 0.45 -15.10 -17.47
C VAL A 428 -0.95 -15.45 -17.98
N ASN A 429 -1.55 -14.56 -18.78
CA ASN A 429 -2.92 -14.75 -19.26
C ASN A 429 -3.04 -15.93 -20.23
N THR A 430 -2.02 -16.17 -21.07
CA THR A 430 -1.93 -17.34 -21.94
C THR A 430 -1.84 -18.64 -21.14
N LEU A 431 -1.10 -18.64 -20.03
CA LEU A 431 -1.02 -19.79 -19.14
C LEU A 431 -2.30 -20.00 -18.31
N ALA A 432 -3.03 -18.92 -18.00
CA ALA A 432 -4.24 -18.93 -17.17
C ALA A 432 -5.46 -19.56 -17.90
N ARG A 433 -5.71 -19.15 -19.15
CA ARG A 433 -6.88 -19.55 -19.96
C ARG A 433 -7.12 -21.06 -20.04
N PRO A 434 -6.17 -21.92 -20.48
CA PRO A 434 -6.42 -23.35 -20.60
C PRO A 434 -6.61 -24.04 -19.25
N ARG A 435 -6.24 -23.39 -18.14
CA ARG A 435 -6.38 -23.90 -16.77
C ARG A 435 -7.63 -23.37 -16.06
N GLY A 436 -8.45 -22.56 -16.73
CA GLY A 436 -9.59 -21.88 -16.12
C GLY A 436 -9.19 -20.98 -14.94
N ARG A 437 -7.97 -20.45 -14.95
CA ARG A 437 -7.48 -19.56 -13.89
C ARG A 437 -7.78 -18.10 -14.23
N PRO A 438 -7.90 -17.21 -13.24
CA PRO A 438 -8.10 -15.78 -13.47
C PRO A 438 -6.95 -15.17 -14.29
N GLU A 439 -7.30 -14.33 -15.26
CA GLU A 439 -6.34 -13.46 -15.95
C GLU A 439 -5.95 -12.27 -15.05
N ILE A 440 -4.80 -11.67 -15.33
CA ILE A 440 -4.30 -10.47 -14.66
C ILE A 440 -4.34 -9.26 -15.60
N ASP A 441 -4.46 -8.08 -15.01
CA ASP A 441 -4.44 -6.79 -15.70
C ASP A 441 -3.59 -5.80 -14.87
N ILE A 442 -2.27 -5.92 -14.96
CA ILE A 442 -1.30 -5.01 -14.30
C ILE A 442 -1.24 -3.69 -15.08
N LEU A 443 -1.40 -3.74 -16.39
CA LEU A 443 -1.44 -2.56 -17.26
C LEU A 443 -2.61 -2.64 -18.23
N ASN A 444 -3.63 -1.82 -18.01
CA ASN A 444 -4.82 -1.83 -18.85
C ASN A 444 -4.66 -1.03 -20.15
N THR A 445 -5.70 -1.04 -20.98
CA THR A 445 -5.75 -0.29 -22.24
C THR A 445 -5.60 1.22 -22.04
N GLU A 446 -6.22 1.79 -21.00
CA GLU A 446 -6.15 3.23 -20.69
C GLU A 446 -4.72 3.66 -20.33
N GLU A 447 -4.06 2.91 -19.45
CA GLU A 447 -2.69 3.17 -19.01
C GLU A 447 -1.69 2.94 -20.14
N THR A 448 -1.87 1.88 -20.92
CA THR A 448 -1.06 1.59 -22.11
C THR A 448 -1.15 2.74 -23.12
N ALA A 449 -2.37 3.18 -23.44
CA ALA A 449 -2.59 4.31 -24.34
C ALA A 449 -1.96 5.59 -23.80
N ARG A 450 -2.09 5.84 -22.49
CA ARG A 450 -1.50 7.01 -21.86
C ARG A 450 0.03 6.98 -21.87
N ILE A 451 0.64 5.84 -21.58
CA ILE A 451 2.11 5.67 -21.64
C ILE A 451 2.60 5.96 -23.06
N ARG A 452 1.98 5.36 -24.08
CA ARG A 452 2.33 5.59 -25.49
C ARG A 452 2.22 7.07 -25.85
N ALA A 453 1.11 7.72 -25.49
CA ALA A 453 0.92 9.15 -25.73
C ALA A 453 2.00 10.02 -25.06
N LEU A 454 2.39 9.70 -23.83
CA LEU A 454 3.46 10.43 -23.11
C LEU A 454 4.83 10.24 -23.77
N ILE A 455 5.13 9.02 -24.24
CA ILE A 455 6.38 8.70 -24.94
C ILE A 455 6.42 9.41 -26.30
N ASP A 456 5.34 9.33 -27.09
CA ASP A 456 5.25 9.93 -28.43
C ASP A 456 5.32 11.47 -28.35
N ALA A 457 4.79 12.07 -27.29
CA ALA A 457 4.91 13.49 -27.01
C ALA A 457 6.29 13.91 -26.45
N GLY A 458 7.21 12.98 -26.22
CA GLY A 458 8.51 13.28 -25.62
C GLY A 458 8.41 13.88 -24.21
N THR A 459 7.46 13.40 -23.39
CA THR A 459 7.23 13.97 -22.05
C THR A 459 8.32 13.55 -21.07
N TRP A 460 8.83 14.51 -20.29
CA TRP A 460 9.85 14.28 -19.26
C TRP A 460 9.37 14.70 -17.86
N PRO A 461 10.03 14.21 -16.78
CA PRO A 461 9.79 14.76 -15.45
C PRO A 461 10.26 16.21 -15.36
N ASN A 462 9.71 16.96 -14.40
CA ASN A 462 10.06 18.36 -14.23
C ASN A 462 11.57 18.57 -14.08
N GLY A 463 12.10 19.55 -14.80
CA GLY A 463 13.52 19.86 -14.83
C GLY A 463 14.34 18.98 -15.76
N TRP A 464 13.72 18.25 -16.69
CA TRP A 464 14.40 17.49 -17.75
C TRP A 464 13.84 17.87 -19.12
N ALA A 465 14.71 17.96 -20.12
CA ALA A 465 14.34 18.34 -21.49
C ALA A 465 14.45 17.18 -22.48
N GLY A 466 15.20 16.13 -22.15
CA GLY A 466 15.42 14.96 -22.99
C GLY A 466 16.62 15.07 -23.93
N ASP A 467 17.24 16.25 -24.00
CA ASP A 467 18.51 16.50 -24.69
C ASP A 467 19.73 16.21 -23.80
N GLU A 468 19.50 15.82 -22.53
CA GLU A 468 20.57 15.47 -21.62
C GLU A 468 21.31 14.20 -22.06
N PRO A 469 22.61 14.11 -21.75
CA PRO A 469 23.40 12.93 -22.09
C PRO A 469 22.92 11.69 -21.35
N ARG A 470 23.13 10.52 -21.95
CA ARG A 470 22.90 9.24 -21.27
C ARG A 470 23.86 9.08 -20.10
N ALA A 471 23.43 8.38 -19.05
CA ALA A 471 24.21 8.24 -17.84
C ALA A 471 25.44 7.34 -18.00
N ASP A 472 25.52 6.56 -19.08
CA ASP A 472 26.68 5.74 -19.48
C ASP A 472 27.68 6.49 -20.37
N THR A 473 27.41 7.74 -20.74
CA THR A 473 28.35 8.55 -21.55
C THR A 473 29.64 8.78 -20.76
N TRP A 474 30.80 8.98 -21.40
CA TRP A 474 32.01 9.45 -20.69
C TRP A 474 32.04 10.97 -20.72
N MET A 475 32.23 11.62 -19.56
CA MET A 475 32.33 13.08 -19.47
C MET A 475 33.19 13.49 -18.29
N ASP A 476 33.62 14.76 -18.29
CA ASP A 476 34.34 15.37 -17.17
C ASP A 476 33.54 15.23 -15.87
N THR A 477 34.22 14.95 -14.75
CA THR A 477 33.56 14.84 -13.45
C THR A 477 33.40 16.22 -12.84
N VAL A 478 32.17 16.59 -12.47
CA VAL A 478 31.88 17.87 -11.81
C VAL A 478 31.63 17.62 -10.32
N TYR A 479 32.38 18.29 -9.45
CA TYR A 479 32.25 18.19 -8.00
C TYR A 479 31.26 19.20 -7.42
N GLN A 480 30.87 19.00 -6.16
CA GLN A 480 29.87 19.83 -5.46
C GLN A 480 30.29 21.29 -5.33
N ASP A 481 31.59 21.57 -5.28
CA ASP A 481 32.16 22.91 -5.23
C ASP A 481 32.25 23.58 -6.62
N GLY A 482 31.84 22.86 -7.68
CA GLY A 482 31.88 23.31 -9.06
C GLY A 482 33.22 23.08 -9.76
N THR A 483 34.20 22.47 -9.09
CA THR A 483 35.45 22.05 -9.76
C THR A 483 35.17 20.94 -10.77
N VAL A 484 35.93 20.95 -11.86
CA VAL A 484 35.77 20.02 -12.98
C VAL A 484 37.07 19.24 -13.16
N GLN A 485 36.99 17.92 -13.09
CA GLN A 485 38.07 17.02 -13.46
C GLN A 485 37.87 16.56 -14.90
N PRO A 486 38.78 16.93 -15.83
CA PRO A 486 38.71 16.49 -17.21
C PRO A 486 38.76 14.96 -17.33
N LEU A 487 38.05 14.42 -18.32
CA LEU A 487 38.20 13.02 -18.70
C LEU A 487 39.66 12.76 -19.14
N LEU A 488 40.27 11.69 -18.61
CA LEU A 488 41.62 11.30 -19.00
C LEU A 488 41.65 10.94 -20.50
N GLU A 489 42.61 11.51 -21.23
CA GLU A 489 42.81 11.25 -22.66
C GLU A 489 43.03 9.75 -22.91
N GLY A 490 42.20 9.15 -23.77
CA GLY A 490 42.30 7.73 -24.16
C GLY A 490 41.16 6.81 -23.68
N MET A 491 40.21 7.29 -22.87
CA MET A 491 39.08 6.47 -22.37
C MET A 491 37.79 6.57 -23.22
N GLY A 492 37.86 7.15 -24.43
CA GLY A 492 36.68 7.51 -25.23
C GLY A 492 36.69 7.07 -26.70
N SER A 493 37.50 6.08 -27.10
CA SER A 493 37.49 5.51 -28.46
C SER A 493 36.63 4.27 -28.56
#